data_AF-A0A7W0H366-F1
#
_entry.id   AF-A0A7W0H366-F1
#
_cell.length_a   1.000
_cell.length_b   1.000
_cell.length_c   1.000
_cell.angle_alpha   90.00
_cell.angle_beta   90.00
_cell.angle_gamma   90.00
#
_symmetry.space_group_name_H-M   'P 1'
#
loop_
_entity.id
_entity.type
_entity.pdbx_description
1 polymer ?
#
loop_
_entity_poly.entity_id
_entity_poly.type
_entity_poly.pdbx_seq_one_letter_code
_entity_poly.pdbx_strand_id
1 'polypeptide(L)'
;LYTGSPDHLGAPALARRARSHGARHRLEWALSLDEVGRDRPFWLRSPVSAVRPKVEQPLLDAASRVGVPVSWVRDESTGNSDHREFELLGLPGLKLGVGAGGEPCRHTSCDRPERLDPTSSRLARRLVEAALTAAR
;
A
#
# COMPACT_ATOMS: atom_id res chain seq x y z
N LEU A 1 19.10 -10.40 6.67
CA LEU A 1 18.91 -11.53 5.75
C LEU A 1 18.23 -11.00 4.50
N TYR A 2 19.00 -10.75 3.44
CA TYR A 2 18.47 -10.55 2.09
C TYR A 2 18.32 -11.95 1.49
N THR A 3 17.09 -12.39 1.26
CA THR A 3 16.79 -13.79 0.91
C THR A 3 17.02 -14.11 -0.56
N GLY A 4 17.24 -13.11 -1.42
CA GLY A 4 17.36 -13.27 -2.87
C GLY A 4 16.10 -13.78 -3.56
N SER A 5 15.04 -14.10 -2.80
CA SER A 5 13.75 -14.47 -3.33
C SER A 5 13.00 -13.20 -3.72
N PRO A 6 12.42 -13.15 -4.94
CA PRO A 6 11.49 -12.09 -5.32
C PRO A 6 10.23 -12.11 -4.45
N ASP A 7 9.97 -13.20 -3.73
CA ASP A 7 8.71 -13.45 -3.06
C ASP A 7 8.67 -12.81 -1.67
N HIS A 8 7.55 -12.15 -1.40
CA HIS A 8 7.18 -11.53 -0.14
C HIS A 8 6.90 -12.55 0.95
N LEU A 9 7.78 -13.50 1.24
CA LEU A 9 7.47 -14.77 1.94
C LEU A 9 6.46 -14.71 3.12
N GLY A 10 6.41 -13.62 3.89
CA GLY A 10 5.37 -13.34 4.89
C GLY A 10 3.96 -13.04 4.33
N ALA A 11 3.84 -12.22 3.29
CA ALA A 11 2.56 -11.80 2.71
C ALA A 11 1.72 -12.94 2.11
N PRO A 12 2.27 -13.91 1.34
CA PRO A 12 1.50 -15.07 0.88
C PRO A 12 0.99 -15.90 2.07
N ALA A 13 1.79 -16.04 3.14
CA ALA A 13 1.37 -16.77 4.33
C ALA A 13 0.21 -16.04 5.05
N LEU A 14 0.31 -14.72 5.19
CA LEU A 14 -0.73 -13.88 5.76
C LEU A 14 -2.01 -13.91 4.90
N ALA A 15 -1.90 -13.75 3.59
CA ALA A 15 -3.04 -13.72 2.67
C ALA A 15 -3.76 -15.08 2.63
N ARG A 16 -3.00 -16.21 2.62
CA ARG A 16 -3.57 -17.56 2.74
C ARG A 16 -4.31 -17.74 4.06
N ARG A 17 -3.72 -17.29 5.18
CA ARG A 17 -4.34 -17.36 6.50
C ARG A 17 -5.61 -16.50 6.57
N ALA A 18 -5.56 -15.26 6.08
CA ALA A 18 -6.72 -14.38 6.02
C ALA A 18 -7.86 -15.05 5.22
N ARG A 19 -7.54 -15.60 4.05
CA ARG A 19 -8.51 -16.34 3.22
C ARG A 19 -9.09 -17.54 3.94
N SER A 20 -8.28 -18.36 4.61
CA SER A 20 -8.77 -19.53 5.37
C SER A 20 -9.67 -19.14 6.55
N HIS A 21 -9.51 -17.92 7.08
CA HIS A 21 -10.39 -17.34 8.11
C HIS A 21 -11.57 -16.52 7.54
N GLY A 22 -11.92 -16.71 6.27
CA GLY A 22 -13.13 -16.14 5.67
C GLY A 22 -13.00 -14.70 5.19
N ALA A 23 -11.78 -14.18 5.01
CA ALA A 23 -11.54 -12.81 4.55
C ALA A 23 -12.27 -12.46 3.25
N ARG A 24 -12.55 -13.42 2.37
CA ARG A 24 -13.29 -13.19 1.11
C ARG A 24 -14.64 -12.49 1.31
N HIS A 25 -15.27 -12.67 2.47
CA HIS A 25 -16.58 -12.09 2.78
C HIS A 25 -16.51 -10.95 3.81
N ARG A 26 -15.36 -10.77 4.45
CA ARG A 26 -15.20 -9.91 5.63
C ARG A 26 -14.17 -8.80 5.46
N LEU A 27 -13.22 -8.98 4.55
CA LEU A 27 -12.16 -8.01 4.30
C LEU A 27 -12.62 -7.07 3.19
N GLU A 28 -12.80 -5.80 3.53
CA GLU A 28 -13.12 -4.76 2.56
C GLU A 28 -11.91 -4.43 1.68
N TRP A 29 -10.74 -4.33 2.30
CA TRP A 29 -9.46 -4.06 1.65
C TRP A 29 -8.31 -4.36 2.61
N ALA A 30 -7.15 -4.71 2.05
CA ALA A 30 -5.86 -4.74 2.72
C ALA A 30 -4.97 -3.64 2.14
N LEU A 31 -4.29 -2.90 3.00
CA LEU A 31 -3.40 -1.81 2.62
C LEU A 31 -1.96 -2.10 3.09
N SER A 32 -1.03 -2.23 2.14
CA SER A 32 0.40 -2.24 2.39
C SER A 32 0.93 -0.80 2.39
N LEU A 33 1.75 -0.45 3.39
CA LEU A 33 2.47 0.83 3.44
C LEU A 33 3.93 0.55 3.14
N ASP A 34 4.45 1.16 2.08
CA ASP A 34 5.80 0.86 1.61
C ASP A 34 6.53 2.15 1.22
N GLU A 35 7.63 2.44 1.91
CA GLU A 35 8.45 3.64 1.73
C GLU A 35 7.70 4.99 1.89
N VAL A 36 6.63 5.04 2.70
CA VAL A 36 5.85 6.26 2.99
C VAL A 36 6.56 7.27 3.90
N GLY A 37 7.84 7.03 4.23
CA GLY A 37 8.58 7.78 5.24
C GLY A 37 9.18 9.11 4.75
N ARG A 38 9.20 9.34 3.43
CA ARG A 38 9.90 10.49 2.85
C ARG A 38 9.13 11.11 1.69
N ASP A 39 8.77 10.32 0.69
CA ASP A 39 8.21 10.86 -0.55
C ASP A 39 6.77 11.34 -0.40
N ARG A 40 6.49 12.42 -1.13
CA ARG A 40 5.17 13.02 -1.34
C ARG A 40 5.15 13.60 -2.76
N PRO A 41 4.01 13.54 -3.50
CA PRO A 41 2.73 12.94 -3.13
C PRO A 41 2.79 11.40 -3.03
N PHE A 42 1.81 10.79 -2.38
CA PHE A 42 1.73 9.33 -2.30
C PHE A 42 1.04 8.72 -3.51
N TRP A 43 1.37 7.46 -3.78
CA TRP A 43 0.80 6.69 -4.89
C TRP A 43 0.05 5.50 -4.33
N LEU A 44 -1.23 5.41 -4.66
CA LEU A 44 -2.08 4.26 -4.37
C LEU A 44 -2.01 3.30 -5.56
N ARG A 45 -1.61 2.06 -5.33
CA ARG A 45 -1.36 1.07 -6.37
C ARG A 45 -2.15 -0.20 -6.13
N SER A 46 -2.61 -0.78 -7.23
CA SER A 46 -3.38 -2.03 -7.27
C SER A 46 -3.32 -2.58 -8.70
N PRO A 47 -3.38 -3.90 -8.93
CA PRO A 47 -3.27 -4.49 -10.27
C PRO A 47 -4.52 -4.33 -11.16
N VAL A 48 -5.59 -3.75 -10.62
CA VAL A 48 -6.87 -3.59 -11.32
C VAL A 48 -6.80 -2.55 -12.44
N SER A 49 -7.65 -2.71 -13.47
CA SER A 49 -7.69 -1.82 -14.64
C SER A 49 -8.28 -0.43 -14.35
N ALA A 50 -9.05 -0.30 -13.27
CA ALA A 50 -9.66 0.96 -12.84
C ALA A 50 -9.93 0.94 -11.32
N VAL A 51 -10.04 2.14 -10.74
CA VAL A 51 -10.45 2.36 -9.34
C VAL A 51 -11.79 1.66 -9.06
N ARG A 52 -11.82 0.74 -8.08
CA ARG A 52 -13.05 0.08 -7.64
C ARG A 52 -13.74 0.97 -6.60
N PRO A 53 -15.07 1.19 -6.71
CA PRO A 53 -15.80 2.05 -5.78
C PRO A 53 -15.74 1.64 -4.30
N LYS A 54 -15.50 0.35 -4.01
CA LYS A 54 -15.47 -0.18 -2.64
C LYS A 54 -14.07 -0.47 -2.11
N VAL A 55 -13.01 -0.28 -2.91
CA VAL A 55 -11.65 -0.69 -2.56
C VAL A 55 -10.69 0.48 -2.67
N GLU A 56 -10.45 1.03 -3.87
CA GLU A 56 -9.58 2.19 -4.07
C GLU A 56 -10.27 3.51 -3.67
N GLN A 57 -11.54 3.69 -4.05
CA GLN A 57 -12.24 4.97 -3.90
C GLN A 57 -12.30 5.47 -2.44
N PRO A 58 -12.59 4.63 -1.42
CA PRO A 58 -12.63 5.10 -0.03
C PRO A 58 -11.30 5.70 0.44
N LEU A 59 -10.17 5.17 -0.04
CA LEU A 59 -8.83 5.68 0.29
C LEU A 59 -8.57 7.04 -0.38
N LEU A 60 -8.99 7.19 -1.64
CA LEU A 60 -8.88 8.45 -2.38
C LEU A 60 -9.79 9.54 -1.78
N ASP A 61 -11.01 9.19 -1.38
CA ASP A 61 -11.93 10.11 -0.71
C ASP A 61 -11.40 10.53 0.66
N ALA A 62 -10.84 9.59 1.43
CA ALA A 62 -10.17 9.89 2.69
C ALA A 62 -9.00 10.86 2.48
N ALA A 63 -8.17 10.62 1.45
CA ALA A 63 -7.05 11.49 1.09
C ALA A 63 -7.50 12.92 0.80
N SER A 64 -8.52 13.06 -0.06
CA SER A 64 -9.12 14.35 -0.42
C SER A 64 -9.64 15.09 0.82
N ARG A 65 -10.41 14.39 1.67
CA ARG A 65 -11.00 14.94 2.90
C ARG A 65 -9.96 15.49 3.87
N VAL A 66 -8.81 14.84 3.98
CA VAL A 66 -7.72 15.27 4.88
C VAL A 66 -6.64 16.10 4.20
N GLY A 67 -6.80 16.46 2.92
CA GLY A 67 -5.86 17.26 2.16
C GLY A 67 -4.50 16.57 1.96
N VAL A 68 -4.47 15.24 1.87
CA VAL A 68 -3.27 14.47 1.57
C VAL A 68 -3.24 14.16 0.08
N PRO A 69 -2.22 14.59 -0.68
CA PRO A 69 -2.17 14.34 -2.11
C PRO A 69 -1.85 12.87 -2.37
N VAL A 70 -2.78 12.18 -3.02
CA VAL A 70 -2.67 10.77 -3.42
C VAL A 70 -3.10 10.64 -4.88
N SER A 71 -2.32 9.93 -5.68
CA SER A 71 -2.69 9.54 -7.04
C SER A 71 -2.84 8.03 -7.13
N TRP A 72 -3.96 7.55 -7.68
CA TRP A 72 -4.08 6.14 -8.02
C TRP A 72 -3.37 5.86 -9.34
N VAL A 73 -2.59 4.78 -9.36
CA VAL A 73 -1.95 4.28 -10.58
C VAL A 73 -2.00 2.76 -10.59
N ARG A 74 -2.33 2.21 -11.76
CA ARG A 74 -2.33 0.77 -11.97
C ARG A 74 -0.93 0.20 -11.74
N ASP A 75 -0.86 -0.88 -10.99
CA ASP A 75 0.38 -1.65 -10.88
C ASP A 75 0.49 -2.59 -12.09
N GLU A 76 1.23 -2.14 -13.10
CA GLU A 76 1.48 -2.89 -14.34
C GLU A 76 2.79 -3.68 -14.31
N SER A 77 3.59 -3.51 -13.25
CA SER A 77 4.90 -4.13 -13.14
C SER A 77 4.81 -5.48 -12.45
N THR A 78 5.77 -6.37 -12.73
CA THR A 78 6.01 -7.56 -11.91
C THR A 78 6.65 -7.23 -10.56
N GLY A 79 6.76 -5.94 -10.20
CA GLY A 79 7.43 -5.41 -9.02
C GLY A 79 6.61 -5.60 -7.74
N ASN A 80 6.52 -6.85 -7.32
CA ASN A 80 6.52 -7.34 -5.95
C ASN A 80 6.28 -6.28 -4.84
N SER A 81 5.02 -6.14 -4.43
CA SER A 81 4.64 -5.68 -3.09
C SER A 81 3.60 -6.64 -2.48
N ASP A 82 3.63 -6.78 -1.14
CA ASP A 82 2.78 -7.65 -0.34
C ASP A 82 1.28 -7.63 -0.72
N HIS A 83 0.77 -6.48 -1.17
CA HIS A 83 -0.62 -6.31 -1.55
C HIS A 83 -1.05 -7.20 -2.73
N ARG A 84 -0.11 -7.56 -3.62
CA ARG A 84 -0.36 -8.44 -4.77
C ARG A 84 -0.78 -9.85 -4.34
N GLU A 85 -0.22 -10.35 -3.24
CA GLU A 85 -0.52 -11.69 -2.72
C GLU A 85 -1.96 -11.82 -2.25
N PHE A 86 -2.56 -10.72 -1.82
CA PHE A 86 -4.00 -10.65 -1.54
C PHE A 86 -4.80 -10.76 -2.83
N GLU A 87 -4.46 -9.96 -3.85
CA GLU A 87 -5.17 -9.94 -5.14
C GLU A 87 -5.10 -11.29 -5.87
N LEU A 88 -3.94 -11.97 -5.85
CA LEU A 88 -3.78 -13.33 -6.41
C LEU A 88 -4.71 -14.37 -5.75
N LEU A 89 -5.11 -14.13 -4.51
CA LEU A 89 -6.03 -14.98 -3.76
C LEU A 89 -7.49 -14.48 -3.81
N GLY A 90 -7.78 -13.47 -4.64
CA GLY A 90 -9.09 -12.87 -4.78
C GLY A 90 -9.49 -12.02 -3.57
N LEU A 91 -8.52 -11.49 -2.83
CA LEU A 91 -8.72 -10.55 -1.73
C LEU A 91 -8.33 -9.13 -2.18
N PRO A 92 -9.11 -8.11 -1.83
CA PRO A 92 -8.82 -6.73 -2.21
C PRO A 92 -7.53 -6.23 -1.54
N GLY A 93 -6.52 -5.87 -2.31
CA GLY A 93 -5.20 -5.45 -1.86
C GLY A 93 -4.70 -4.20 -2.58
N LEU A 94 -4.20 -3.23 -1.81
CA LEU A 94 -3.60 -1.99 -2.31
C LEU A 94 -2.25 -1.72 -1.65
N LYS A 95 -1.37 -0.98 -2.33
CA LYS A 95 -0.16 -0.39 -1.77
C LYS A 95 -0.26 1.13 -1.76
N LEU A 96 0.07 1.75 -0.63
CA LEU A 96 0.40 3.17 -0.55
C LEU A 96 1.92 3.31 -0.46
N GLY A 97 2.51 4.10 -1.33
CA GLY A 97 3.95 4.31 -1.30
C GLY A 97 4.45 5.35 -2.28
N VAL A 98 5.72 5.20 -2.64
CA VAL A 98 6.44 6.14 -3.50
C VAL A 98 6.00 6.08 -4.97
N GLY A 99 6.26 7.18 -5.69
CA GLY A 99 5.96 7.32 -7.11
C GLY A 99 6.83 6.49 -8.04
N ALA A 100 6.60 6.64 -9.34
CA ALA A 100 7.33 5.90 -10.38
C ALA A 100 8.85 6.09 -10.34
N GLY A 101 9.33 7.22 -9.79
CA GLY A 101 10.77 7.47 -9.58
C GLY A 101 11.42 6.64 -8.46
N GLY A 102 10.62 6.03 -7.57
CA GLY A 102 11.12 5.29 -6.41
C GLY A 102 11.85 6.15 -5.37
N GLU A 103 12.19 5.56 -4.23
CA GLU A 103 13.11 6.17 -3.27
C GLU A 103 14.56 5.98 -3.78
N PRO A 104 15.35 7.05 -4.00
CA PRO A 104 16.70 6.94 -4.57
C PRO A 104 17.67 6.09 -3.74
N CYS A 105 17.41 5.92 -2.44
CA CYS A 105 18.21 5.08 -1.56
C CYS A 105 17.66 3.66 -1.36
N ARG A 106 16.58 3.27 -2.05
CA ARG A 106 16.00 1.92 -1.93
C ARG A 106 17.06 0.85 -2.10
N HIS A 107 17.12 -0.08 -1.14
CA HIS A 107 18.07 -1.21 -1.12
C HIS A 107 19.56 -0.80 -1.15
N THR A 108 19.87 0.43 -0.71
CA THR A 108 21.26 0.89 -0.58
C THR A 108 21.55 1.29 0.86
N SER A 109 22.83 1.40 1.21
CA SER A 109 23.26 1.76 2.56
C SER A 109 22.90 3.20 2.99
N CYS A 110 22.40 4.03 2.07
CA CYS A 110 21.93 5.36 2.40
C CYS A 110 20.49 5.39 2.91
N ASP A 111 19.71 4.30 2.82
CA ASP A 111 18.40 4.20 3.47
C ASP A 111 18.57 4.14 5.00
N ARG A 112 18.54 5.30 5.63
CA ARG A 112 18.84 5.49 7.05
C ARG A 112 17.76 6.37 7.71
N PRO A 113 17.55 6.23 9.03
CA PRO A 113 16.50 6.97 9.74
C PRO A 113 16.53 8.49 9.54
N GLU A 114 17.72 9.08 9.34
CA GLU A 114 17.89 10.52 9.16
C GLU A 114 17.28 11.04 7.84
N ARG A 115 16.96 10.14 6.90
CA ARG A 115 16.28 10.49 5.65
C ARG A 115 14.76 10.58 5.80
N LEU A 116 14.18 10.13 6.90
CA LEU A 116 12.75 10.23 7.10
C LEU A 116 12.32 11.70 7.17
N ASP A 117 11.22 12.03 6.50
CA ASP A 117 10.53 13.30 6.64
C ASP A 117 9.35 13.10 7.61
N PRO A 118 9.41 13.65 8.84
CA PRO A 118 8.33 13.53 9.82
C PRO A 118 6.97 14.03 9.29
N THR A 119 6.97 14.94 8.32
CA THR A 119 5.75 15.40 7.65
C THR A 119 5.14 14.30 6.82
N SER A 120 5.95 13.54 6.08
CA SER A 120 5.48 12.43 5.25
C SER A 120 4.82 11.36 6.11
N SER A 121 5.49 10.89 7.17
CA SER A 121 4.92 9.90 8.08
C SER A 121 3.62 10.38 8.74
N ARG A 122 3.53 11.66 9.12
CA ARG A 122 2.32 12.24 9.71
C ARG A 122 1.15 12.29 8.73
N LEU A 123 1.41 12.61 7.46
CA LEU A 123 0.40 12.63 6.41
C LEU A 123 -0.06 11.22 6.05
N ALA A 124 0.85 10.26 5.95
CA ALA A 124 0.52 8.84 5.77
C ALA A 124 -0.37 8.33 6.91
N ARG A 125 0.01 8.63 8.17
CA ARG A 125 -0.81 8.30 9.34
C ARG A 125 -2.20 8.92 9.26
N ARG A 126 -2.29 10.23 9.00
CA ARG A 126 -3.56 10.98 8.91
C ARG A 126 -4.49 10.39 7.85
N LEU A 127 -3.94 10.03 6.69
CA LEU A 127 -4.67 9.35 5.62
C LEU A 127 -5.24 8.00 6.08
N VAL A 128 -4.38 7.16 6.67
CA VAL A 128 -4.78 5.81 7.11
C VAL A 128 -5.83 5.89 8.22
N GLU A 129 -5.67 6.80 9.19
CA GLU A 129 -6.66 7.05 10.24
C GLU A 129 -8.02 7.47 9.66
N ALA A 130 -8.02 8.37 8.67
CA ALA A 130 -9.24 8.81 7.99
C ALA A 130 -9.91 7.68 7.21
N ALA A 131 -9.13 6.85 6.52
CA ALA A 131 -9.64 5.71 5.77
C ALA A 131 -10.25 4.64 6.68
N LEU A 132 -9.56 4.29 7.78
CA LEU A 132 -10.05 3.34 8.77
C LEU A 132 -11.31 3.84 9.49
N THR A 133 -11.43 5.15 9.69
CA THR A 133 -12.64 5.75 10.29
C THR A 133 -13.82 5.70 9.34
N ALA A 134 -13.59 5.90 8.03
CA ALA A 134 -14.63 5.86 7.01
C ALA A 134 -15.10 4.43 6.66
N ALA A 135 -14.29 3.41 6.96
CA ALA A 135 -14.60 2.00 6.75
C ALA A 135 -15.31 1.32 7.95
N ARG A 136 -15.68 2.09 8.98
CA ARG A 136 -16.50 1.62 10.11
C ARG A 136 -17.97 1.92 9.87
#